data_AF-A0A397B3P2-F1
#
_entry.id   AF-A0A397B3P2-F1
#
_cell.length_a   1.000
_cell.length_b   1.000
_cell.length_c   1.000
_cell.angle_alpha   90.00
_cell.angle_beta   90.00
_cell.angle_gamma   90.00
#
_symmetry.space_group_name_H-M   'P 1'
#
loop_
_entity.id
_entity.type
_entity.pdbx_description
1 polymer ?
#
loop_
_entity_poly.entity_id
_entity_poly.type
_entity_poly.pdbx_seq_one_letter_code
_entity_poly.pdbx_strand_id
1 'polypeptide(L)'
;MDQNAAFVEEIYQVVKASDVWRDHFEGKRVVIILDNAPAHSQTERRVVQHDDMTLLRLGPYSPMLNPIESCFSVLKSKIKGYLAHHTSAMFDRGDYNTYLERRMVLLEDAARESLPCITQSLVIREVVFCQSNVEKAFRLEDMVYGQ
;
A
#
# COMPACT_ATOMS: atom_id res chain seq x y z
N MET A 1 3.93 16.35 5.42
CA MET A 1 2.85 16.15 6.40
C MET A 1 1.51 16.57 5.84
N ASP A 2 1.36 17.79 5.31
CA ASP A 2 0.15 18.17 4.53
C ASP A 2 -0.04 17.29 3.30
N GLN A 3 1.06 16.82 2.72
CA GLN A 3 1.08 15.80 1.67
C GLN A 3 0.32 14.51 2.04
N ASN A 4 0.38 14.04 3.29
CA ASN A 4 -0.33 12.81 3.68
C ASN A 4 -1.84 13.05 3.75
N ALA A 5 -2.26 14.21 4.28
CA ALA A 5 -3.67 14.58 4.32
C ALA A 5 -4.22 14.81 2.90
N ALA A 6 -3.46 15.49 2.04
CA ALA A 6 -3.80 15.67 0.63
C ALA A 6 -3.90 14.32 -0.10
N PHE A 7 -2.99 13.38 0.18
CA PHE A 7 -3.02 12.06 -0.42
C PHE A 7 -4.23 11.22 0.05
N VAL A 8 -4.63 11.33 1.31
CA VAL A 8 -5.86 10.69 1.80
C VAL A 8 -7.10 11.25 1.07
N GLU A 9 -7.16 12.57 0.89
CA GLU A 9 -8.22 13.21 0.11
C GLU A 9 -8.23 12.74 -1.34
N GLU A 10 -7.06 12.68 -1.98
CA GLU A 10 -6.91 12.19 -3.35
C GLU A 10 -7.42 10.75 -3.49
N ILE A 11 -7.04 9.85 -2.58
CA ILE A 11 -7.53 8.46 -2.57
C ILE A 11 -9.05 8.44 -2.41
N TYR A 12 -9.60 9.20 -1.48
CA TYR A 12 -11.05 9.26 -1.25
C TYR A 12 -11.78 9.68 -2.53
N GLN A 13 -11.33 10.74 -3.20
CA GLN A 13 -11.94 11.22 -4.44
C GLN A 13 -11.82 10.20 -5.58
N VAL A 14 -10.64 9.59 -5.75
CA VAL A 14 -10.40 8.57 -6.78
C VAL A 14 -11.31 7.35 -6.58
N VAL A 15 -11.46 6.88 -5.33
CA VAL A 15 -12.35 5.76 -5.01
C VAL A 15 -13.79 6.11 -5.36
N LYS A 16 -14.30 7.25 -4.90
CA LYS A 16 -15.68 7.71 -5.15
C LYS A 16 -15.96 7.94 -6.64
N ALA A 17 -14.96 8.33 -7.41
CA ALA A 17 -15.06 8.56 -8.85
C ALA A 17 -14.95 7.29 -9.70
N SER A 18 -14.56 6.14 -9.12
CA SER A 18 -14.43 4.88 -9.86
C SER A 18 -15.79 4.30 -10.25
N ASP A 19 -15.86 3.65 -11.42
CA ASP A 19 -17.06 2.94 -11.88
C ASP A 19 -17.46 1.86 -10.89
N VAL A 20 -16.49 1.10 -10.38
CA VAL A 20 -16.70 0.04 -9.38
C VAL A 20 -17.42 0.59 -8.14
N TRP A 21 -17.02 1.77 -7.66
CA TRP A 21 -17.69 2.40 -6.52
C TRP A 21 -19.12 2.82 -6.87
N ARG A 22 -19.32 3.53 -7.98
CA ARG A 22 -20.64 4.00 -8.40
C ARG A 22 -21.62 2.84 -8.62
N ASP A 23 -21.16 1.74 -9.20
CA ASP A 23 -22.02 0.63 -9.59
C ASP A 23 -22.35 -0.33 -8.43
N HIS A 24 -21.49 -0.39 -7.41
CA HIS A 24 -21.59 -1.44 -6.38
C HIS A 24 -21.54 -0.95 -4.93
N PHE A 25 -21.04 0.26 -4.67
CA PHE A 25 -20.76 0.75 -3.32
C PHE A 25 -21.35 2.13 -3.04
N GLU A 26 -22.24 2.64 -3.91
CA GLU A 26 -22.96 3.89 -3.66
C GLU A 26 -23.71 3.85 -2.32
N GLY A 27 -23.64 4.95 -1.56
CA GLY A 27 -24.20 5.06 -0.22
C GLY A 27 -23.46 4.29 0.88
N LYS A 28 -22.38 3.56 0.56
CA LYS A 28 -21.50 2.93 1.56
C LYS A 28 -20.47 3.92 2.09
N ARG A 29 -19.87 3.57 3.24
CA ARG A 29 -18.80 4.34 3.88
C ARG A 29 -17.43 3.90 3.37
N VAL A 30 -16.56 4.86 3.04
CA VAL A 30 -15.15 4.62 2.76
C VAL A 30 -14.39 4.50 4.07
N VAL A 31 -13.64 3.40 4.25
CA VAL A 31 -12.77 3.20 5.42
C VAL A 31 -11.33 3.20 4.97
N ILE A 32 -10.53 4.14 5.47
CA ILE A 32 -9.10 4.25 5.20
C ILE A 32 -8.35 3.79 6.44
N ILE A 33 -7.41 2.86 6.27
CA ILE A 33 -6.65 2.26 7.36
C ILE A 33 -5.19 2.72 7.24
N LEU A 34 -4.66 3.30 8.32
CA LEU A 34 -3.27 3.71 8.44
C LEU A 34 -2.54 2.76 9.39
N ASP A 35 -1.27 2.48 9.10
CA ASP A 35 -0.39 1.85 10.07
C ASP A 35 0.00 2.86 11.17
N ASN A 36 0.73 2.38 12.18
CA ASN A 36 1.15 3.23 13.29
C ASN A 36 2.47 3.98 13.04
N ALA A 37 2.90 4.16 11.79
CA ALA A 37 4.17 4.83 11.53
C ALA A 37 4.16 6.30 12.02
N PRO A 38 5.29 6.83 12.54
CA PRO A 38 5.37 8.22 13.03
C PRO A 38 4.96 9.25 11.99
N ALA A 39 5.18 8.96 10.70
CA ALA A 39 4.77 9.79 9.57
C ALA A 39 3.25 10.05 9.53
N HIS A 40 2.44 9.19 10.13
CA HIS A 40 1.00 9.34 10.18
C HIS A 40 0.49 10.04 11.43
N SER A 41 1.32 10.31 12.46
CA SER A 41 0.90 10.74 13.81
C SER A 41 -0.06 11.95 13.89
N GLN A 42 -0.19 12.74 12.82
CA GLN A 42 -1.07 13.90 12.75
C GLN A 42 -2.11 13.83 11.62
N THR A 43 -2.13 12.75 10.84
CA THR A 43 -2.97 12.63 9.64
C THR A 43 -4.45 12.79 10.00
N GLU A 44 -4.92 12.16 11.07
CA GLU A 44 -6.32 12.24 11.53
C GLU A 44 -6.78 13.66 11.82
N ARG A 45 -5.88 14.53 12.30
CA ARG A 45 -6.21 15.92 12.64
C ARG A 45 -6.21 16.85 11.44
N ARG A 46 -5.62 16.43 10.32
CA ARG A 46 -5.37 17.27 9.14
C ARG A 46 -6.19 16.85 7.92
N VAL A 47 -6.72 15.63 7.92
CA VAL A 47 -7.57 15.11 6.84
C VAL A 47 -8.92 15.81 6.83
N VAL A 48 -9.38 16.19 5.63
CA VAL A 48 -10.73 16.69 5.38
C VAL A 48 -11.73 15.61 5.78
N GLN A 49 -12.68 15.95 6.65
CA GLN A 49 -13.69 14.99 7.09
C GLN A 49 -14.84 14.94 6.09
N HIS A 50 -15.29 13.73 5.78
CA HIS A 50 -16.50 13.47 4.99
C HIS A 50 -17.44 12.59 5.82
N ASP A 51 -18.75 12.85 5.74
CA ASP A 51 -19.75 12.14 6.55
C ASP A 51 -19.78 10.61 6.30
N ASP A 52 -19.38 10.21 5.10
CA ASP A 52 -19.27 8.83 4.65
C ASP A 52 -17.82 8.32 4.59
N MET A 53 -16.92 8.92 5.38
CA MET A 53 -15.54 8.44 5.53
C MET A 53 -15.23 8.08 7.00
N THR A 54 -14.38 7.09 7.21
CA THR A 54 -13.78 6.80 8.51
C THR A 54 -12.30 6.47 8.36
N LEU A 55 -11.49 7.10 9.19
CA LEU A 55 -10.06 6.85 9.28
C LEU A 55 -9.79 5.97 10.50
N LEU A 56 -9.13 4.83 10.28
CA LEU A 56 -8.70 3.91 11.33
C LEU A 56 -7.18 3.88 11.40
N ARG A 57 -6.66 3.69 12.61
CA ARG A 57 -5.23 3.48 12.86
C ARG A 57 -5.02 2.12 13.49
N LEU A 58 -4.11 1.35 12.91
CA LEU A 58 -3.69 0.08 13.47
C LEU A 58 -2.82 0.27 14.71
N GLY A 59 -2.85 -0.72 15.60
CA GLY A 59 -1.93 -0.77 16.73
C GLY A 59 -0.47 -0.91 16.28
N PRO A 60 0.50 -0.57 17.16
CA PRO A 60 1.90 -0.89 16.92
C PRO A 60 2.10 -2.37 16.57
N TYR A 61 3.10 -2.66 15.74
CA TYR A 61 3.54 -4.04 15.44
C TYR A 61 2.41 -4.99 14.99
N SER A 62 1.41 -4.47 14.25
CA SER A 62 0.28 -5.25 13.74
C SER A 62 0.28 -5.50 12.21
N PRO A 63 1.40 -5.89 11.54
CA PRO A 63 1.39 -6.12 10.09
C PRO A 63 0.37 -7.14 9.58
N MET A 64 -0.06 -8.11 10.41
CA MET A 64 -1.06 -9.13 10.02
C MET A 64 -2.44 -8.52 9.80
N LEU A 65 -2.67 -7.30 10.33
CA LEU A 65 -3.89 -6.55 10.19
C LEU A 65 -3.78 -5.47 9.09
N ASN A 66 -2.65 -5.40 8.39
CA ASN A 66 -2.40 -4.45 7.31
C ASN A 66 -2.26 -5.17 5.95
N PRO A 67 -3.33 -5.30 5.14
CA PRO A 67 -3.31 -6.12 3.93
C PRO A 67 -2.30 -5.63 2.88
N ILE A 68 -1.89 -4.35 2.92
CA ILE A 68 -0.91 -3.81 1.99
C ILE A 68 0.48 -4.42 2.18
N GLU A 69 0.80 -4.91 3.38
CA GLU A 69 2.13 -5.45 3.71
C GLU A 69 2.44 -6.71 2.89
N SER A 70 1.48 -7.63 2.80
CA SER A 70 1.60 -8.83 1.95
C SER A 70 1.64 -8.47 0.47
N CYS A 71 0.79 -7.53 0.01
CA CYS A 71 0.82 -7.03 -1.37
C CYS A 71 2.19 -6.45 -1.72
N PHE A 72 2.78 -5.67 -0.82
CA PHE A 72 4.12 -5.12 -0.97
C PHE A 72 5.21 -6.19 -0.95
N SER A 73 5.04 -7.27 -0.20
CA SER A 73 5.97 -8.41 -0.25
C SER A 73 6.04 -9.02 -1.66
N VAL A 74 4.87 -9.23 -2.29
CA VAL A 74 4.78 -9.73 -3.67
C VAL A 74 5.42 -8.75 -4.66
N LEU A 75 5.08 -7.46 -4.57
CA LEU A 75 5.64 -6.42 -5.43
C LEU A 75 7.16 -6.34 -5.30
N LYS A 76 7.67 -6.30 -4.07
CA LYS A 76 9.12 -6.26 -3.78
C LYS A 76 9.84 -7.48 -4.35
N SER A 77 9.22 -8.66 -4.30
CA SER A 77 9.79 -9.88 -4.90
C SER A 77 9.93 -9.74 -6.42
N LYS A 78 8.92 -9.21 -7.10
CA LYS A 78 8.96 -8.94 -8.55
C LYS A 78 9.99 -7.89 -8.92
N ILE A 79 10.06 -6.78 -8.17
CA ILE A 79 11.09 -5.74 -8.35
C ILE A 79 12.48 -6.33 -8.20
N LYS A 80 12.74 -7.14 -7.16
CA LYS A 80 14.04 -7.81 -6.96
C LYS A 80 14.40 -8.72 -8.14
N GLY A 81 13.42 -9.48 -8.66
CA GLY A 81 13.61 -10.31 -9.84
C GLY A 81 13.99 -9.49 -11.08
N TYR A 82 13.25 -8.43 -11.35
CA TYR A 82 13.56 -7.49 -12.45
C TYR A 82 14.98 -6.94 -12.31
N LEU A 83 15.34 -6.44 -11.12
CA LEU A 83 16.63 -5.87 -10.83
C LEU A 83 17.78 -6.88 -10.97
N ALA A 84 17.56 -8.14 -10.59
CA ALA A 84 18.54 -9.21 -10.77
C ALA A 84 18.84 -9.47 -12.26
N HIS A 85 17.82 -9.45 -13.12
CA HIS A 85 18.00 -9.58 -14.57
C HIS A 85 18.69 -8.37 -15.20
N HIS A 86 18.58 -7.19 -14.58
CA HIS A 86 19.18 -5.94 -15.05
C HIS A 86 20.40 -5.52 -14.21
N THR A 87 21.13 -6.49 -13.63
CA THR A 87 22.27 -6.21 -12.74
C THR A 87 23.33 -5.36 -13.42
N SER A 88 23.61 -5.57 -14.72
CA SER A 88 24.55 -4.75 -15.48
C SER A 88 24.16 -3.27 -15.50
N ALA A 89 22.86 -2.98 -15.64
CA ALA A 89 22.33 -1.61 -15.66
C ALA A 89 22.48 -0.89 -14.31
N MET A 90 22.70 -1.60 -13.20
CA MET A 90 23.01 -0.97 -11.90
C MET A 90 24.41 -0.36 -11.82
N PHE A 91 25.34 -0.86 -12.64
CA PHE A 91 26.75 -0.44 -12.67
C PHE A 91 27.11 0.34 -13.92
N ASP A 92 26.15 0.53 -14.82
CA ASP A 92 26.26 1.44 -15.95
C ASP A 92 25.63 2.78 -15.61
N ARG A 93 26.37 3.87 -15.79
CA ARG A 93 25.83 5.23 -15.63
C ARG A 93 25.05 5.65 -16.88
N GLY A 94 25.44 5.16 -18.05
CA GLY A 94 24.98 5.68 -19.33
C GLY A 94 25.15 7.20 -19.43
N ASP A 95 24.14 7.85 -20.00
CA ASP A 95 24.09 9.30 -20.24
C ASP A 95 23.63 10.12 -19.03
N TYR A 96 23.34 9.48 -17.89
CA TYR A 96 22.88 10.18 -16.69
C TYR A 96 24.04 10.88 -15.98
N ASN A 97 23.72 11.93 -15.22
CA ASN A 97 24.74 12.73 -14.53
C ASN A 97 25.41 11.93 -13.41
N THR A 98 24.64 11.06 -12.74
CA THR A 98 25.13 10.25 -11.61
C THR A 98 24.63 8.81 -11.67
N TYR A 99 25.36 7.90 -11.04
CA TYR A 99 24.89 6.52 -10.83
C TYR A 99 23.62 6.47 -9.99
N LEU A 100 23.43 7.40 -9.06
CA LEU A 100 22.21 7.47 -8.25
C LEU A 100 21.00 7.76 -9.13
N GLU A 101 21.09 8.76 -10.01
CA GLU A 101 20.03 9.12 -10.94
C GLU A 101 19.65 7.93 -11.84
N ARG A 102 20.64 7.28 -12.46
CA ARG A 102 20.38 6.07 -13.28
C ARG A 102 19.72 4.95 -12.48
N ARG A 103 20.15 4.71 -11.24
CA ARG A 103 19.58 3.67 -10.37
C ARG A 103 18.16 4.00 -9.91
N MET A 104 17.84 5.27 -9.70
CA MET A 104 16.47 5.71 -9.37
C MET A 104 15.54 5.45 -10.56
N VAL A 105 15.95 5.78 -11.78
CA VAL A 105 15.18 5.47 -12.99
C VAL A 105 14.99 3.97 -13.16
N LEU A 106 16.06 3.18 -12.98
CA LEU A 106 15.96 1.71 -13.05
C LEU A 106 14.99 1.14 -11.99
N LEU A 107 14.94 1.75 -10.80
CA LEU A 107 14.00 1.34 -9.75
C LEU A 107 12.56 1.72 -10.09
N GLU A 108 12.33 2.88 -10.70
CA GLU A 108 11.01 3.27 -11.22
C GLU A 108 10.55 2.34 -12.35
N ASP A 109 11.43 2.00 -13.29
CA ASP A 109 11.15 1.04 -14.36
C ASP A 109 10.78 -0.33 -13.76
N ALA A 110 11.58 -0.82 -12.81
CA ALA A 110 11.31 -2.07 -12.11
C ALA A 110 9.96 -2.05 -11.40
N ALA A 111 9.60 -0.93 -10.76
CA ALA A 111 8.31 -0.77 -10.10
C ALA A 111 7.15 -0.76 -11.11
N ARG A 112 7.26 -0.01 -12.21
CA ARG A 112 6.25 0.08 -13.27
C ARG A 112 5.99 -1.29 -13.91
N GLU A 113 7.05 -2.01 -14.26
CA GLU A 113 6.95 -3.36 -14.83
C GLU A 113 6.41 -4.39 -13.85
N SER A 114 6.62 -4.17 -12.54
CA SER A 114 6.16 -5.09 -11.51
C SER A 114 4.72 -4.81 -11.05
N LEU A 115 4.22 -3.57 -11.19
CA LEU A 115 2.88 -3.16 -10.72
C LEU A 115 1.73 -4.09 -11.15
N PRO A 116 1.70 -4.64 -12.39
CA PRO A 116 0.65 -5.58 -12.80
C PRO A 116 0.53 -6.85 -11.94
N CYS A 117 1.53 -7.17 -11.09
CA CYS A 117 1.41 -8.29 -10.15
C CYS A 117 0.42 -8.01 -9.01
N ILE A 118 0.05 -6.75 -8.76
CA ILE A 118 -0.97 -6.36 -7.79
C ILE A 118 -2.35 -6.50 -8.45
N THR A 119 -2.88 -7.71 -8.40
CA THR A 119 -4.19 -8.03 -8.97
C THR A 119 -5.30 -7.88 -7.93
N GLN A 120 -6.54 -7.71 -8.38
CA GLN A 120 -7.71 -7.70 -7.49
C GLN A 120 -7.80 -9.00 -6.66
N SER A 121 -7.51 -10.16 -7.27
CA SER A 121 -7.51 -11.44 -6.57
C SER A 121 -6.45 -11.52 -5.46
N LEU A 122 -5.27 -10.93 -5.68
CA LEU A 122 -4.25 -10.82 -4.64
C LEU A 122 -4.77 -9.95 -3.49
N VAL A 123 -5.28 -8.75 -3.77
CA VAL A 123 -5.77 -7.84 -2.74
C VAL A 123 -6.92 -8.48 -1.94
N ILE A 124 -7.87 -9.15 -2.60
CA ILE A 124 -8.97 -9.86 -1.92
C ILE A 124 -8.44 -10.95 -1.00
N ARG A 125 -7.46 -11.76 -1.46
CA ARG A 125 -6.85 -12.80 -0.65
C ARG A 125 -6.21 -12.21 0.62
N GLU A 126 -5.48 -11.11 0.50
CA GLU A 126 -4.82 -10.49 1.65
C GLU A 126 -5.81 -9.83 2.61
N VAL A 127 -6.91 -9.26 2.11
CA VAL A 127 -8.00 -8.75 2.96
C VAL A 127 -8.65 -9.89 3.76
N VAL A 128 -8.92 -11.03 3.12
CA VAL A 128 -9.46 -12.22 3.81
C VAL A 128 -8.47 -12.74 4.86
N PHE A 129 -7.18 -12.77 4.55
CA PHE A 129 -6.13 -13.12 5.52
C PHE A 129 -6.16 -12.17 6.73
N CYS A 130 -6.21 -10.86 6.52
CA CYS A 130 -6.30 -9.89 7.61
C CYS A 130 -7.57 -10.11 8.44
N GLN A 131 -8.71 -10.34 7.80
CA GLN A 131 -9.97 -10.60 8.50
C GLN A 131 -9.89 -11.80 9.45
N SER A 132 -9.29 -12.92 9.01
CA SER A 132 -9.09 -14.09 9.88
C SER A 132 -8.15 -13.79 11.06
N ASN A 133 -7.17 -12.90 10.88
CA ASN A 133 -6.25 -12.51 11.96
C ASN A 133 -6.88 -11.52 12.95
N VAL A 134 -7.86 -10.71 12.52
CA VAL A 134 -8.63 -9.87 13.46
C VAL A 134 -9.31 -10.72 14.52
N GLU A 135 -9.90 -11.86 14.15
CA GLU A 135 -10.52 -12.77 15.13
C GLU A 135 -9.51 -13.34 16.13
N LYS A 136 -8.30 -13.68 15.67
CA LYS A 136 -7.21 -14.16 16.53
C LYS A 136 -6.78 -13.07 17.51
N ALA A 137 -6.66 -11.83 17.04
CA ALA A 137 -6.33 -10.70 17.88
C ALA A 137 -7.37 -10.51 19.00
N PHE A 138 -8.67 -10.67 18.72
CA PHE A 138 -9.72 -10.61 19.74
C PHE A 138 -9.63 -11.75 20.78
N ARG A 139 -9.15 -12.93 20.37
CA ARG A 139 -8.97 -14.10 21.23
C ARG A 139 -7.62 -14.14 21.94
N LEU A 140 -6.77 -13.14 21.71
CA LEU A 140 -5.38 -13.10 22.19
C LEU A 140 -4.55 -14.32 21.74
N GLU A 141 -4.84 -14.80 20.52
CA GLU A 141 -4.09 -15.88 19.88
C GLU A 141 -2.90 -15.34 19.10
N ASP A 142 -1.83 -16.15 19.03
CA ASP A 142 -0.66 -15.81 18.23
C ASP A 142 -0.99 -15.74 16.73
N MET A 143 -0.53 -14.67 16.09
CA MET A 143 -0.66 -14.45 14.66
C MET A 143 0.69 -14.66 13.98
N VAL A 144 0.68 -15.27 12.79
CA VAL A 144 1.89 -15.58 12.03
C VAL A 144 1.94 -14.70 10.79
N TYR A 145 3.13 -14.19 10.48
CA TYR A 145 3.37 -13.33 9.32
C TYR A 145 4.59 -13.80 8.54
N GLY A 146 4.47 -13.83 7.21
CA GLY A 146 5.59 -14.12 6.32
C GLY A 146 6.02 -15.59 6.23
N GLN A 147 5.06 -16.53 6.31
CA GLN A 147 5.29 -17.94 5.94
C GLN A 147 5.05 -18.18 4.45
#